data_AF-A0A1A8PMB7-F1
#
_entry.id   AF-A0A1A8PMB7-F1
#
_cell.length_a   1.000
_cell.length_b   1.000
_cell.length_c   1.000
_cell.angle_alpha   90.00
_cell.angle_beta   90.00
_cell.angle_gamma   90.00
#
_symmetry.space_group_name_H-M   'P 1'
#
loop_
_entity.id
_entity.type
_entity.pdbx_description
1 polymer ?
#
loop_
_entity_poly.entity_id
_entity_poly.type
_entity_poly.pdbx_seq_one_letter_code
_entity_poly.pdbx_strand_id
1 'polypeptide(L)'
;VRFMDTMSLHMAISGLTGFQRTLWIANKLGKKRGLQEVKDHIKKAGQNRKGPMIGSWDWVNISSINNLADVHALYVGGPPLQKEAREIFVKGNMIDVRNNFQELMQYCALDVEATHQIFTEQLPLFMERCPHPVTLAGMLEMGVSYLPVNQNWGRYLEDSQD
;
A
#
# COMPACT_ATOMS: atom_id res chain seq x y z
N VAL A 1 -6.44 21.23 -10.90
CA VAL A 1 -5.22 20.39 -10.82
C VAL A 1 -5.65 18.94 -10.74
N ARG A 2 -5.00 18.02 -11.45
CA ARG A 2 -5.28 16.58 -11.36
C ARG A 2 -4.15 15.90 -10.59
N PHE A 3 -4.48 14.91 -9.77
CA PHE A 3 -3.52 14.20 -8.92
C PHE A 3 -3.54 12.71 -9.20
N MET A 4 -2.44 12.05 -8.86
CA MET A 4 -2.28 10.61 -8.95
C MET A 4 -1.74 10.09 -7.64
N ASP A 5 -2.32 8.99 -7.16
CA ASP A 5 -1.95 8.38 -5.90
C ASP A 5 -0.95 7.24 -6.13
N THR A 6 0.19 7.32 -5.45
CA THR A 6 1.27 6.31 -5.49
C THR A 6 0.77 4.95 -4.99
N MET A 7 -0.11 4.90 -4.00
CA MET A 7 -0.62 3.61 -3.52
C MET A 7 -1.50 2.92 -4.57
N SER A 8 -2.30 3.68 -5.30
CA SER A 8 -3.13 3.20 -6.40
C SER A 8 -2.30 2.63 -7.55
N LEU A 9 -1.16 3.28 -7.87
CA LEU A 9 -0.19 2.74 -8.84
C LEU A 9 0.43 1.43 -8.37
N HIS A 10 0.86 1.37 -7.11
CA HIS A 10 1.36 0.12 -6.51
C HIS A 10 0.34 -1.01 -6.64
N MET A 11 -0.94 -0.74 -6.34
CA MET A 11 -2.00 -1.74 -6.47
C MET A 11 -2.20 -2.24 -7.91
N ALA A 12 -2.06 -1.35 -8.89
CA ALA A 12 -2.16 -1.72 -10.31
C ALA A 12 -0.99 -2.59 -10.80
N ILE A 13 0.22 -2.36 -10.28
CA ILE A 13 1.45 -3.04 -10.73
C ILE A 13 1.72 -4.32 -9.94
N SER A 14 1.79 -4.22 -8.61
CA SER A 14 2.29 -5.26 -7.71
C SER A 14 1.37 -5.51 -6.51
N GLY A 15 0.09 -5.13 -6.63
CA GLY A 15 -0.90 -5.30 -5.57
C GLY A 15 -1.19 -6.77 -5.23
N LEU A 16 -1.54 -7.00 -3.97
CA LEU A 16 -1.89 -8.32 -3.45
C LEU A 16 -3.37 -8.41 -3.11
N THR A 17 -4.00 -9.51 -3.52
CA THR A 17 -5.33 -9.90 -3.01
C THR A 17 -5.27 -10.16 -1.51
N GLY A 18 -6.43 -10.14 -0.83
CA GLY A 18 -6.52 -10.39 0.62
C GLY A 18 -5.86 -11.70 1.04
N PHE A 19 -6.07 -12.79 0.28
CA PHE A 19 -5.44 -14.08 0.56
C PHE A 19 -3.92 -14.01 0.34
N GLN A 20 -3.46 -13.49 -0.80
CA GLN A 20 -2.02 -13.37 -1.09
C GLN A 20 -1.29 -12.52 -0.05
N ARG A 21 -1.91 -11.45 0.45
CA ARG A 21 -1.37 -10.63 1.55
C ARG A 21 -1.10 -11.46 2.80
N THR A 22 -2.04 -12.31 3.21
CA THR A 22 -1.87 -13.22 4.35
C THR A 22 -0.67 -14.16 4.12
N LEU A 23 -0.52 -14.66 2.90
CA LEU A 23 0.58 -15.58 2.57
C LEU A 23 1.93 -14.88 2.53
N TRP A 24 1.97 -13.68 1.97
CA TRP A 24 3.16 -12.84 1.92
C TRP A 24 3.67 -12.54 3.33
N ILE A 25 2.77 -12.15 4.24
CA ILE A 25 3.09 -11.90 5.65
C ILE A 25 3.61 -13.17 6.33
N ALA A 26 2.96 -14.32 6.11
CA ALA A 26 3.38 -15.59 6.70
C ALA A 26 4.78 -16.01 6.21
N ASN A 27 5.08 -15.77 4.93
CA ASN A 27 6.37 -16.04 4.32
C ASN A 27 7.47 -15.13 4.90
N LYS A 28 7.27 -13.81 4.88
CA LYS A 28 8.24 -12.82 5.39
C LYS A 28 8.48 -12.90 6.89
N LEU A 29 7.46 -13.20 7.69
CA LEU A 29 7.58 -13.33 9.15
C LEU A 29 7.96 -14.74 9.62
N GLY A 30 8.20 -15.68 8.70
CA GLY A 30 8.58 -17.06 9.03
C GLY A 30 7.52 -17.82 9.86
N LYS A 31 6.27 -17.37 9.87
CA LYS A 31 5.19 -17.99 10.65
C LYS A 31 4.72 -19.26 9.95
N LYS A 32 5.19 -20.42 10.44
CA LYS A 32 4.85 -21.78 9.95
C LYS A 32 3.34 -22.03 9.74
N ARG A 33 2.47 -21.30 10.45
CA ARG A 33 1.02 -21.46 10.44
C ARG A 33 0.36 -21.05 9.10
N GLY A 34 0.75 -19.91 8.53
CA GLY A 34 0.23 -19.49 7.22
C GLY A 34 0.77 -20.36 6.07
N LEU A 35 1.99 -20.89 6.21
CA LEU A 35 2.54 -21.87 5.27
C LEU A 35 1.78 -23.20 5.30
N GLN A 36 1.24 -23.61 6.46
CA GLN A 36 0.46 -24.83 6.63
C GLN A 36 -0.95 -24.70 6.01
N GLU A 37 -1.65 -23.60 6.29
CA GLU A 37 -2.95 -23.28 5.68
C GLU A 37 -2.86 -23.22 4.15
N VAL A 38 -1.72 -22.79 3.62
CA VAL A 38 -1.42 -22.78 2.17
C VAL A 38 -1.12 -24.16 1.62
N LYS A 39 -0.35 -25.01 2.31
CA LYS A 39 -0.16 -26.40 1.89
C LYS A 39 -1.50 -27.12 1.75
N ASP A 40 -2.45 -26.82 2.63
CA ASP A 40 -3.79 -27.39 2.57
C ASP A 40 -4.62 -26.79 1.42
N HIS A 41 -4.50 -25.49 1.13
CA HIS A 41 -5.19 -24.85 0.01
C HIS A 41 -4.61 -25.28 -1.36
N ILE A 42 -3.27 -25.38 -1.49
CA ILE A 42 -2.58 -25.87 -2.69
C ILE A 42 -2.89 -27.36 -2.90
N LYS A 43 -2.95 -28.18 -1.85
CA LYS A 43 -3.39 -29.58 -1.97
C LYS A 43 -4.82 -29.69 -2.51
N LYS A 44 -5.72 -28.79 -2.09
CA LYS A 44 -7.10 -28.73 -2.61
C LYS A 44 -7.16 -28.23 -4.06
N ALA A 45 -6.31 -27.27 -4.44
CA ALA A 45 -6.29 -26.70 -5.80
C ALA A 45 -5.44 -27.51 -6.81
N GLY A 46 -4.53 -28.36 -6.33
CA GLY A 46 -3.51 -29.06 -7.12
C GLY A 46 -3.95 -30.33 -7.84
N GLN A 47 -5.23 -30.71 -7.80
CA GLN A 47 -5.69 -31.93 -8.49
C GLN A 47 -5.75 -31.81 -10.02
N ASN A 48 -5.57 -30.61 -10.63
CA ASN A 48 -5.93 -30.43 -12.05
C ASN A 48 -5.10 -29.42 -12.88
N ARG A 49 -3.76 -29.33 -12.76
CA ARG A 49 -2.96 -28.52 -13.72
C ARG A 49 -1.64 -29.16 -14.16
N LYS A 50 -1.62 -29.66 -15.40
CA LYS A 50 -0.42 -29.88 -16.22
C LYS A 50 -0.05 -28.54 -16.89
N GLY A 51 0.80 -27.75 -16.25
CA GLY A 51 1.33 -26.49 -16.78
C GLY A 51 2.72 -26.21 -16.20
N PRO A 52 3.51 -25.30 -16.80
CA PRO A 52 4.87 -25.04 -16.35
C PRO A 52 4.86 -24.60 -14.88
N MET A 53 5.79 -25.14 -14.08
CA MET A 53 6.00 -24.73 -12.69
C MET A 53 6.55 -23.29 -12.68
N ILE A 54 5.68 -22.30 -12.85
CA ILE A 54 5.91 -21.01 -12.19
C ILE A 54 5.98 -21.37 -10.71
N GLY A 55 7.11 -21.08 -10.06
CA GLY A 55 7.31 -21.41 -8.66
C GLY A 55 6.12 -20.87 -7.90
N SER A 56 5.46 -21.72 -7.10
CA SER A 56 4.19 -21.40 -6.41
C SER A 56 4.26 -20.12 -5.53
N TRP A 57 5.43 -19.51 -5.40
CA TRP A 57 5.80 -18.42 -4.53
C TRP A 57 6.59 -17.28 -5.21
N ASP A 58 6.89 -17.34 -6.52
CA ASP A 58 7.72 -16.33 -7.19
C ASP A 58 7.11 -14.92 -7.11
N TRP A 59 5.77 -14.87 -7.09
CA TRP A 59 4.99 -13.65 -6.95
C TRP A 59 5.25 -12.93 -5.61
N VAL A 60 5.70 -13.62 -4.55
CA VAL A 60 6.01 -13.00 -3.24
C VAL A 60 7.19 -12.03 -3.34
N ASN A 61 8.14 -12.31 -4.23
CA ASN A 61 9.35 -11.50 -4.36
C ASN A 61 9.16 -10.25 -5.24
N ILE A 62 8.10 -10.21 -6.05
CA ILE A 62 7.76 -9.10 -6.95
C ILE A 62 6.58 -8.27 -6.47
N SER A 63 6.14 -8.49 -5.22
CA SER A 63 5.00 -7.83 -4.60
C SER A 63 5.30 -7.45 -3.15
N SER A 64 4.51 -6.52 -2.62
CA SER A 64 4.62 -6.05 -1.25
C SER A 64 3.25 -5.75 -0.65
N ILE A 65 3.23 -5.52 0.66
CA ILE A 65 2.08 -4.93 1.35
C ILE A 65 2.14 -3.40 1.29
N ASN A 66 1.06 -2.73 1.68
CA ASN A 66 0.84 -1.30 1.41
C ASN A 66 1.54 -0.34 2.39
N ASN A 67 2.44 -0.81 3.25
CA ASN A 67 3.17 0.12 4.11
C ASN A 67 4.37 0.70 3.38
N LEU A 68 4.71 1.96 3.69
CA LEU A 68 5.74 2.70 2.97
C LEU A 68 7.10 1.98 2.96
N ALA A 69 7.49 1.35 4.07
CA ALA A 69 8.77 0.66 4.17
C ALA A 69 8.88 -0.54 3.21
N ASP A 70 7.84 -1.39 3.13
CA ASP A 70 7.84 -2.55 2.26
C ASP A 70 7.71 -2.16 0.77
N VAL A 71 6.95 -1.11 0.47
CA VAL A 71 6.84 -0.56 -0.90
C VAL A 71 8.15 0.10 -1.34
N HIS A 72 8.77 0.90 -0.47
CA HIS A 72 10.06 1.53 -0.75
C HIS A 72 11.14 0.47 -0.99
N ALA A 73 11.20 -0.56 -0.15
CA ALA A 73 12.12 -1.67 -0.31
C ALA A 73 11.91 -2.47 -1.61
N LEU A 74 10.68 -2.54 -2.13
CA LEU A 74 10.36 -3.23 -3.38
C LEU A 74 10.84 -2.46 -4.62
N TYR A 75 10.58 -1.16 -4.70
CA TYR A 75 10.83 -0.37 -5.91
C TYR A 75 12.19 0.35 -5.91
N VAL A 76 12.58 0.91 -4.77
CA VAL A 76 13.78 1.76 -4.65
C VAL A 76 14.92 1.00 -3.97
N GLY A 77 14.60 0.22 -2.94
CA GLY A 77 15.57 -0.43 -2.08
C GLY A 77 16.30 0.56 -1.14
N GLY A 78 17.42 0.13 -0.56
CA GLY A 78 18.23 0.97 0.34
C GLY A 78 17.96 0.74 1.84
N PRO A 79 18.41 1.67 2.72
CA PRO A 79 18.28 1.51 4.16
C PRO A 79 16.81 1.55 4.59
N PRO A 80 16.44 0.79 5.64
CA PRO A 80 15.06 0.76 6.11
C PRO A 80 14.63 2.13 6.65
N LEU A 81 13.41 2.54 6.31
CA LEU A 81 12.79 3.73 6.87
C LEU A 81 12.57 3.57 8.38
N GLN A 82 12.91 4.61 9.15
CA GLN A 82 12.75 4.65 10.60
C GLN A 82 11.27 4.69 10.95
N LYS A 83 10.80 3.78 11.80
CA LYS A 83 9.37 3.65 12.16
C LYS A 83 9.05 4.26 13.52
N GLU A 84 10.07 4.53 14.33
CA GLU A 84 9.96 4.74 15.77
C GLU A 84 9.47 6.16 16.10
N ALA A 85 9.88 7.17 15.33
CA ALA A 85 9.49 8.57 15.52
C ALA A 85 7.96 8.77 15.45
N ARG A 86 7.26 7.93 14.68
CA ARG A 86 5.79 7.95 14.56
C ARG A 86 5.07 7.74 15.89
N GLU A 87 5.65 6.97 16.81
CA GLU A 87 4.97 6.62 18.07
C GLU A 87 4.69 7.85 18.94
N ILE A 88 5.48 8.91 18.80
CA ILE A 88 5.26 10.19 19.50
C ILE A 88 3.95 10.84 19.03
N PHE A 89 3.62 10.75 17.74
CA PHE A 89 2.34 11.27 17.22
C PHE A 89 1.13 10.45 17.67
N VAL A 90 1.32 9.15 17.94
CA VAL A 90 0.22 8.23 18.27
C VAL A 90 -0.06 8.20 19.77
N LYS A 91 0.99 8.14 20.58
CA LYS A 91 0.91 7.96 22.05
C LYS A 91 1.26 9.21 22.84
N GLY A 92 1.99 10.14 22.25
CA GLY A 92 2.42 11.37 22.90
C GLY A 92 1.33 12.44 22.94
N ASN A 93 1.67 13.56 23.56
CA ASN A 93 0.83 14.75 23.63
C ASN A 93 1.44 15.91 22.80
N MET A 94 0.72 17.03 22.71
CA MET A 94 1.15 18.20 21.94
C MET A 94 2.47 18.83 22.43
N ILE A 95 2.79 18.70 23.72
CA ILE A 95 4.05 19.20 24.31
C ILE A 95 5.21 18.32 23.83
N ASP A 96 5.02 17.00 23.80
CA ASP A 96 6.03 16.06 23.29
C ASP A 96 6.36 16.35 21.82
N VAL A 97 5.33 16.61 20.99
CA VAL A 97 5.52 16.99 19.58
C VAL A 97 6.29 18.30 19.44
N ARG A 98 6.02 19.29 20.29
CA ARG A 98 6.74 20.58 20.28
C ARG A 98 8.20 20.41 20.69
N ASN A 99 8.47 19.58 21.70
CA ASN A 99 9.83 19.35 22.19
C ASN A 99 10.69 18.58 21.16
N ASN A 100 10.09 17.66 20.41
CA ASN A 100 10.76 16.85 19.38
C ASN A 100 10.52 17.37 17.95
N PHE A 101 10.11 18.62 17.78
CA PHE A 101 9.61 19.14 16.50
C PHE A 101 10.54 18.89 15.32
N GLN A 102 11.84 19.18 15.46
CA GLN A 102 12.78 19.07 14.33
C GLN A 102 12.97 17.63 13.85
N GLU A 103 13.10 16.69 14.80
CA GLU A 103 13.21 15.26 14.51
C GLU A 103 11.94 14.75 13.82
N LEU A 104 10.77 15.12 14.35
CA LEU A 104 9.49 14.69 13.82
C LEU A 104 9.19 15.27 12.43
N MET A 105 9.52 16.54 12.19
CA MET A 105 9.33 17.15 10.87
C MET A 105 10.32 16.59 9.85
N GLN A 106 11.56 16.29 10.25
CA GLN A 106 12.52 15.59 9.40
C GLN A 106 12.00 14.20 9.03
N TYR A 107 11.44 13.46 9.99
CA TYR A 107 10.80 12.17 9.74
C TYR A 107 9.66 12.29 8.71
N CYS A 108 8.76 13.26 8.88
CA CYS A 108 7.69 13.50 7.91
C CYS A 108 8.22 13.86 6.52
N ALA A 109 9.27 14.68 6.44
CA ALA A 109 9.89 15.07 5.17
C ALA A 109 10.52 13.86 4.45
N LEU A 110 11.20 12.98 5.19
CA LEU A 110 11.79 11.76 4.63
C LEU A 110 10.73 10.77 4.13
N ASP A 111 9.59 10.65 4.82
CA ASP A 111 8.46 9.82 4.34
C ASP A 111 7.88 10.37 3.02
N VAL A 112 7.79 11.69 2.88
CA VAL A 112 7.37 12.36 1.63
C VAL A 112 8.38 12.14 0.52
N GLU A 113 9.67 12.28 0.81
CA GLU A 113 10.76 12.02 -0.14
C GLU A 113 10.75 10.56 -0.61
N ALA A 114 10.64 9.60 0.30
CA ALA A 114 10.53 8.18 -0.01
C ALA A 114 9.31 7.88 -0.89
N THR A 115 8.17 8.51 -0.61
CA THR A 115 6.95 8.38 -1.43
C THR A 115 7.15 8.93 -2.85
N HIS A 116 7.87 10.05 -2.99
CA HIS A 116 8.19 10.63 -4.30
C HIS A 116 9.16 9.74 -5.10
N GLN A 117 10.17 9.16 -4.45
CA GLN A 117 11.09 8.19 -5.08
C GLN A 117 10.31 6.98 -5.61
N ILE A 118 9.42 6.41 -4.80
CA ILE A 118 8.55 5.30 -5.22
C ILE A 118 7.71 5.70 -6.44
N PHE A 119 7.08 6.88 -6.41
CA PHE A 119 6.27 7.36 -7.53
C PHE A 119 7.07 7.45 -8.84
N THR A 120 8.31 7.93 -8.75
CA THR A 120 9.21 8.09 -9.91
C THR A 120 9.49 6.75 -10.59
N GLU A 121 9.66 5.68 -9.81
CA GLU A 121 9.85 4.32 -10.33
C GLU A 121 8.53 3.68 -10.80
N GLN A 122 7.43 3.92 -10.10
CA GLN A 122 6.14 3.29 -10.40
C GLN A 122 5.46 3.84 -11.65
N LEU A 123 5.54 5.14 -11.90
CA LEU A 123 4.85 5.76 -13.04
C LEU A 123 5.24 5.13 -14.39
N PRO A 124 6.54 4.97 -14.75
CA PRO A 124 6.91 4.32 -16.01
C PRO A 124 6.44 2.86 -16.08
N LEU A 125 6.56 2.11 -14.98
CA LEU A 125 6.09 0.72 -14.90
C LEU A 125 4.57 0.62 -15.11
N PHE A 126 3.82 1.55 -14.54
CA PHE A 126 2.38 1.64 -14.75
C PHE A 126 2.05 1.92 -16.22
N MET A 127 2.76 2.84 -16.87
CA MET A 127 2.56 3.16 -18.28
C MET A 127 2.92 1.98 -19.20
N GLU A 128 3.93 1.19 -18.85
CA GLU A 128 4.26 -0.04 -19.57
C GLU A 128 3.18 -1.13 -19.38
N ARG A 129 2.71 -1.30 -18.14
CA ARG A 129 1.72 -2.34 -17.78
C ARG A 129 0.32 -2.00 -18.29
N CYS A 130 -0.04 -0.73 -18.28
CA CYS A 130 -1.33 -0.18 -18.67
C CYS A 130 -1.14 0.87 -19.79
N PRO A 131 -0.76 0.46 -21.01
CA PRO A 131 -0.36 1.38 -22.08
C PRO A 131 -1.51 2.19 -22.67
N HIS A 132 -2.76 1.82 -22.38
CA HIS A 132 -3.91 2.46 -22.98
C HIS A 132 -4.16 3.84 -22.32
N PRO A 133 -4.19 4.95 -23.08
CA PRO A 133 -4.27 6.30 -22.53
C PRO A 133 -5.57 6.56 -21.75
N VAL A 134 -6.65 5.83 -22.04
CA VAL A 134 -7.91 5.94 -21.29
C VAL A 134 -7.77 5.45 -19.85
N THR A 135 -6.89 4.48 -19.57
CA THR A 135 -6.67 4.03 -18.18
C THR A 135 -6.08 5.16 -17.35
N LEU A 136 -5.05 5.84 -17.88
CA LEU A 136 -4.45 7.01 -17.26
C LEU A 136 -5.47 8.16 -17.09
N ALA A 137 -6.18 8.49 -18.17
CA ALA A 137 -7.18 9.56 -18.14
C ALA A 137 -8.30 9.28 -17.12
N GLY A 138 -8.79 8.04 -17.06
CA GLY A 138 -9.79 7.61 -16.10
C GLY A 138 -9.31 7.75 -14.66
N MET A 139 -8.07 7.34 -14.36
CA MET A 139 -7.49 7.51 -13.02
C MET A 139 -7.39 8.98 -12.62
N LEU A 140 -6.98 9.85 -13.54
CA LEU A 140 -6.87 11.28 -13.30
C LEU A 140 -8.22 11.95 -13.06
N GLU A 141 -9.30 11.51 -13.74
CA GLU A 141 -10.65 12.05 -13.52
C GLU A 141 -11.27 11.52 -12.22
N MET A 142 -11.07 10.23 -11.88
CA MET A 142 -11.56 9.67 -10.62
C MET A 142 -11.02 10.42 -9.39
N GLY A 143 -9.76 10.90 -9.46
CA GLY A 143 -9.13 11.70 -8.40
C GLY A 143 -9.72 13.10 -8.19
N VAL A 144 -10.64 13.57 -9.03
CA VAL A 144 -11.27 14.91 -8.95
C VAL A 144 -12.74 14.83 -8.52
N SER A 145 -13.19 13.66 -8.08
CA SER A 145 -14.56 13.48 -7.56
C SER A 145 -14.86 14.42 -6.39
N TYR A 146 -16.04 15.05 -6.39
CA TYR A 146 -16.49 15.90 -5.30
C TYR A 146 -17.79 15.35 -4.71
N LEU A 147 -17.96 15.51 -3.40
CA LEU A 147 -19.17 15.11 -2.68
C LEU A 147 -20.00 16.38 -2.37
N PRO A 148 -21.21 16.52 -2.92
CA PRO A 148 -22.04 17.71 -2.68
C PRO A 148 -22.72 17.62 -1.32
N VAL A 149 -22.02 18.04 -0.27
CA VAL A 149 -22.59 18.21 1.08
C VAL A 149 -23.21 19.59 1.24
N ASN A 150 -24.34 19.66 1.95
CA ASN A 150 -25.03 20.90 2.28
C ASN A 150 -25.21 21.03 3.80
N GLN A 151 -25.85 22.12 4.25
CA GLN A 151 -26.09 22.41 5.67
C GLN A 151 -26.95 21.34 6.37
N ASN A 152 -27.71 20.54 5.62
CA ASN A 152 -28.54 19.47 6.18
C ASN A 152 -27.72 18.24 6.60
N TRP A 153 -26.44 18.16 6.21
CA TRP A 153 -25.58 17.04 6.59
C TRP A 153 -25.44 16.90 8.12
N GLY A 154 -25.41 18.02 8.84
CA GLY A 154 -25.39 18.00 10.31
C GLY A 154 -26.66 17.36 10.90
N ARG A 155 -27.83 17.77 10.41
CA ARG A 155 -29.12 17.20 10.84
C ARG A 155 -29.23 15.72 10.50
N TYR A 156 -28.80 15.32 9.30
CA TYR A 156 -28.79 13.91 8.90
C TYR A 156 -27.98 13.03 9.86
N LEU A 157 -26.84 13.53 10.34
CA LEU A 157 -26.00 12.81 11.32
C LEU A 157 -26.68 12.67 12.67
N GLU A 158 -27.34 13.73 13.16
CA GLU A 158 -28.10 13.71 14.42
C GLU A 158 -29.26 12.69 14.32
N ASP A 159 -30.11 12.81 13.29
CA ASP A 159 -31.28 11.96 13.09
C ASP A 159 -30.93 10.47 12.86
N SER A 160 -29.72 10.15 12.36
CA SER A 160 -29.30 8.78 12.08
C SER A 160 -28.56 8.11 13.27
N GLN A 161 -28.25 8.87 14.33
CA GLN A 161 -27.59 8.37 15.53
C GLN A 161 -28.57 8.01 16.66
N ASP A 162 -29.79 8.53 16.58
CA ASP A 162 -30.94 8.17 17.43
C ASP A 162 -31.60 6.84 16.97
#